data_AF-A0A382KP32-F1
#
_entry.id   AF-A0A382KP32-F1
#
_cell.length_a   1.000
_cell.length_b   1.000
_cell.length_c   1.000
_cell.angle_alpha   90.00
_cell.angle_beta   90.00
_cell.angle_gamma   90.00
#
_symmetry.space_group_name_H-M   'P 1'
#
loop_
_entity.id
_entity.type
_entity.pdbx_description
1 polymer ?
#
loop_
_entity_poly.entity_id
_entity_poly.type
_entity_poly.pdbx_seq_one_letter_code
_entity_poly.pdbx_strand_id
1 'polypeptide(L)'
;MSESVDINERARRLDIGGEFLLPPGDPISHFGAGFAKILCSNVFLAGLDPAFAAEHNGYFTAPFEDRSHVTDIQVDVESQSVRVVLDNGVTRTARICGSQGAVAIPLEADDVSFTPSIVDSSLPPADTQPWPMGDVVDGYHGPLDQNAVANAVDLAFDEGSMTSALVVTHRGSLVAERY
;
A
#
# COMPACT_ATOMS: atom_id res chain seq x y z
N MET A 1 -21.70 -22.63 -20.09
CA MET A 1 -21.83 -21.25 -20.59
C MET A 1 -23.23 -20.69 -20.27
N SER A 2 -23.59 -20.48 -18.99
CA SER A 2 -24.92 -19.93 -18.63
C SER A 2 -24.94 -18.98 -17.43
N GLU A 3 -23.81 -18.40 -17.03
CA GLU A 3 -23.76 -17.46 -15.88
C GLU A 3 -23.48 -16.01 -16.28
N SER A 4 -23.01 -15.74 -17.51
CA SER A 4 -22.65 -14.38 -17.95
C SER A 4 -23.85 -13.49 -18.26
N VAL A 5 -25.05 -14.05 -18.39
CA VAL A 5 -26.30 -13.28 -18.63
C VAL A 5 -26.78 -12.60 -17.34
N ASP A 6 -26.41 -13.12 -16.16
CA ASP A 6 -26.95 -12.68 -14.85
C ASP A 6 -26.32 -11.36 -14.36
N ILE A 7 -25.00 -11.19 -14.46
CA ILE A 7 -24.32 -10.00 -13.92
C ILE A 7 -24.78 -8.69 -14.57
N ASN A 8 -25.01 -8.70 -15.89
CA ASN A 8 -25.44 -7.52 -16.63
C ASN A 8 -26.90 -7.18 -16.36
N GLU A 9 -27.75 -8.17 -16.09
CA GLU A 9 -29.14 -7.96 -15.72
C GLU A 9 -29.25 -7.41 -14.30
N ARG A 10 -28.47 -7.98 -13.37
CA ARG A 10 -28.36 -7.46 -12.00
C ARG A 10 -27.84 -6.02 -11.98
N ALA A 11 -26.81 -5.71 -12.78
CA ALA A 11 -26.28 -4.36 -12.92
C ALA A 11 -27.36 -3.38 -13.41
N ARG A 12 -28.12 -3.74 -14.45
CA ARG A 12 -29.24 -2.92 -14.95
C ARG A 12 -30.34 -2.69 -13.93
N ARG A 13 -30.65 -3.66 -13.06
CA ARG A 13 -31.66 -3.50 -12.00
C ARG A 13 -31.19 -2.59 -10.86
N LEU A 14 -29.88 -2.44 -10.68
CA LEU A 14 -29.26 -1.59 -9.66
C LEU A 14 -28.76 -0.26 -10.22
N ASP A 15 -28.92 -0.03 -11.51
CA ASP A 15 -28.59 1.23 -12.16
C ASP A 15 -29.54 2.31 -11.64
N ILE A 16 -28.99 3.29 -10.92
CA ILE A 16 -29.72 4.44 -10.39
C ILE A 16 -29.94 5.54 -11.44
N GLY A 17 -29.53 5.30 -12.69
CA GLY A 17 -29.51 6.27 -13.76
C GLY A 17 -28.36 7.26 -13.61
N GLY A 18 -28.04 7.94 -14.70
CA GLY A 18 -26.95 8.91 -14.78
C GLY A 18 -26.04 8.63 -15.97
N GLU A 19 -25.30 9.65 -16.37
CA GLU A 19 -24.25 9.51 -17.38
C GLU A 19 -22.92 9.28 -16.65
N PHE A 20 -22.18 8.24 -17.04
CA PHE A 20 -20.81 8.08 -16.57
C PHE A 20 -19.94 9.15 -17.24
N LEU A 21 -19.67 10.22 -16.51
CA LEU A 21 -18.73 11.25 -16.92
C LEU A 21 -17.36 10.93 -16.34
N LEU A 22 -16.33 11.01 -17.19
CA LEU A 22 -14.96 10.92 -16.71
C LEU A 22 -14.68 12.06 -15.72
N PRO A 23 -13.89 11.82 -14.65
CA PRO A 23 -13.43 12.89 -13.79
C PRO A 23 -12.81 14.02 -14.62
N PRO A 24 -13.14 15.29 -14.34
CA PRO A 24 -12.56 16.40 -15.07
C PRO A 24 -11.05 16.49 -14.84
N GLY A 25 -10.34 17.13 -15.78
CA GLY A 25 -8.90 17.33 -15.71
C GLY A 25 -8.11 16.35 -16.57
N ASP A 26 -6.79 16.51 -16.50
CA ASP A 26 -5.84 15.70 -17.26
C ASP A 26 -5.60 14.33 -16.58
N PRO A 27 -5.82 13.20 -17.28
CA PRO A 27 -5.59 11.87 -16.71
C PRO A 27 -4.17 11.66 -16.18
N ILE A 28 -3.15 12.14 -16.88
CA ILE A 28 -1.73 11.99 -16.48
C ILE A 28 -1.48 12.68 -15.13
N SER A 29 -2.08 13.85 -14.92
CA SER A 29 -2.04 14.57 -13.65
C SER A 29 -2.73 13.82 -12.50
N HIS A 30 -3.79 13.05 -12.78
CA HIS A 30 -4.44 12.20 -11.77
C HIS A 30 -3.61 10.98 -11.43
N PHE A 31 -2.97 10.35 -12.43
CA PHE A 31 -2.03 9.25 -12.22
C PHE A 31 -0.84 9.71 -11.38
N GLY A 32 -0.25 10.86 -11.67
CA GLY A 32 0.83 11.43 -10.87
C GLY A 32 0.43 11.65 -9.40
N ALA A 33 -0.84 12.01 -9.13
CA ALA A 33 -1.34 12.17 -7.76
C ALA A 33 -1.41 10.83 -7.03
N GLY A 34 -1.94 9.80 -7.70
CA GLY A 34 -1.96 8.43 -7.19
C GLY A 34 -0.55 7.91 -6.93
N PHE A 35 0.36 8.12 -7.88
CA PHE A 35 1.75 7.68 -7.78
C PHE A 35 2.50 8.35 -6.63
N ALA A 36 2.42 9.68 -6.50
CA ALA A 36 3.01 10.42 -5.40
C ALA A 36 2.52 9.90 -4.04
N LYS A 37 1.21 9.65 -3.90
CA LYS A 37 0.63 9.09 -2.68
C LYS A 37 1.17 7.69 -2.37
N ILE A 38 1.24 6.81 -3.37
CA ILE A 38 1.76 5.46 -3.17
C ILE A 38 3.23 5.49 -2.77
N LEU A 39 4.06 6.27 -3.46
CA LEU A 39 5.47 6.44 -3.11
C LEU A 39 5.61 6.94 -1.67
N CYS A 40 4.89 8.01 -1.32
CA CYS A 40 4.90 8.55 0.04
C CYS A 40 4.49 7.50 1.09
N SER A 41 3.48 6.68 0.80
CA SER A 41 3.08 5.57 1.69
C SER A 41 4.20 4.54 1.86
N ASN A 42 4.81 4.12 0.77
CA ASN A 42 5.82 3.05 0.79
C ASN A 42 7.13 3.50 1.43
N VAL A 43 7.56 4.73 1.16
CA VAL A 43 8.78 5.28 1.74
C VAL A 43 8.61 5.53 3.23
N PHE A 44 7.55 6.22 3.65
CA PHE A 44 7.44 6.70 5.03
C PHE A 44 6.67 5.79 5.97
N LEU A 45 5.77 4.91 5.48
CA LEU A 45 5.04 3.97 6.32
C LEU A 45 5.63 2.57 6.27
N ALA A 46 6.04 2.11 5.09
CA ALA A 46 6.63 0.78 4.92
C ALA A 46 8.17 0.77 4.98
N GLY A 47 8.82 1.94 4.97
CA GLY A 47 10.28 2.04 5.05
C GLY A 47 11.02 1.54 3.80
N LEU A 48 10.34 1.48 2.65
CA LEU A 48 10.94 1.00 1.41
C LEU A 48 11.84 2.06 0.77
N ASP A 49 12.88 1.59 0.08
CA ASP A 49 13.71 2.45 -0.76
C ASP A 49 12.86 3.14 -1.85
N PRO A 50 13.04 4.46 -2.10
CA PRO A 50 12.25 5.18 -3.09
C PRO A 50 12.34 4.63 -4.50
N ALA A 51 13.51 4.19 -4.96
CA ALA A 51 13.69 3.67 -6.31
C ALA A 51 13.04 2.28 -6.44
N PHE A 52 13.20 1.43 -5.41
CA PHE A 52 12.50 0.14 -5.34
C PHE A 52 10.97 0.33 -5.38
N ALA A 53 10.44 1.25 -4.56
CA ALA A 53 9.01 1.51 -4.52
C ALA A 53 8.48 2.07 -5.85
N ALA A 54 9.25 2.92 -6.53
CA ALA A 54 8.89 3.47 -7.83
C ALA A 54 8.87 2.43 -8.95
N GLU A 55 9.73 1.42 -8.88
CA GLU A 55 9.75 0.33 -9.86
C GLU A 55 8.64 -0.70 -9.59
N HIS A 56 8.42 -1.08 -8.33
CA HIS A 56 7.64 -2.28 -8.00
C HIS A 56 6.27 -2.05 -7.36
N ASN A 57 5.91 -0.83 -6.97
CA ASN A 57 4.66 -0.58 -6.23
C ASN A 57 3.73 0.41 -6.96
N GLY A 58 2.42 0.35 -6.69
CA GLY A 58 1.46 1.38 -7.14
C GLY A 58 0.80 1.16 -8.50
N TYR A 59 0.95 -0.01 -9.12
CA TYR A 59 0.36 -0.36 -10.42
C TYR A 59 -1.17 -0.15 -10.51
N PHE A 60 -1.89 -0.21 -9.38
CA PHE A 60 -3.34 0.01 -9.36
C PHE A 60 -3.74 1.47 -9.56
N THR A 61 -2.96 2.42 -9.05
CA THR A 61 -3.27 3.87 -9.13
C THR A 61 -2.44 4.60 -10.18
N ALA A 62 -1.37 3.99 -10.67
CA ALA A 62 -0.49 4.50 -11.71
C ALA A 62 -0.08 3.33 -12.61
N PRO A 63 -0.78 3.11 -13.74
CA PRO A 63 -0.43 2.09 -14.72
C PRO A 63 1.05 2.17 -15.08
N PHE A 64 1.68 1.02 -15.30
CA PHE A 64 3.13 0.97 -15.53
C PHE A 64 3.54 1.79 -16.75
N GLU A 65 2.74 1.75 -17.82
CA GLU A 65 2.98 2.51 -19.05
C GLU A 65 3.00 4.03 -18.83
N ASP A 66 2.13 4.53 -17.95
CA ASP A 66 2.02 5.96 -17.65
C ASP A 66 3.17 6.49 -16.78
N ARG A 67 3.98 5.61 -16.18
CA ARG A 67 5.19 6.03 -15.44
C ARG A 67 6.22 6.67 -16.35
N SER A 68 6.16 6.44 -17.65
CA SER A 68 6.98 7.12 -18.64
C SER A 68 6.79 8.65 -18.65
N HIS A 69 5.66 9.14 -18.15
CA HIS A 69 5.40 10.58 -17.97
C HIS A 69 6.09 11.18 -16.75
N VAL A 70 6.60 10.35 -15.82
CA VAL A 70 7.33 10.82 -14.64
C VAL A 70 8.75 11.19 -15.05
N THR A 71 9.09 12.46 -14.86
CA THR A 71 10.42 12.99 -15.22
C THR A 71 11.34 13.15 -14.01
N ASP A 72 10.77 13.31 -12.82
CA ASP A 72 11.52 13.42 -11.57
C ASP A 72 10.69 12.97 -10.36
N ILE A 73 11.37 12.40 -9.36
CA ILE A 73 10.80 12.01 -8.06
C ILE A 73 11.67 12.59 -6.96
N GLN A 74 11.07 13.43 -6.12
CA GLN A 74 11.76 14.07 -5.01
C GLN A 74 11.16 13.60 -3.70
N VAL A 75 11.99 13.03 -2.83
CA VAL A 75 11.61 12.63 -1.48
C VAL A 75 12.18 13.64 -0.50
N ASP A 76 11.30 14.25 0.29
CA ASP A 76 11.68 15.13 1.39
C ASP A 76 11.38 14.43 2.71
N VAL A 77 12.46 14.02 3.38
CA VAL A 77 12.39 13.27 4.63
C VAL A 77 11.94 14.14 5.80
N GLU A 78 12.29 15.43 5.80
CA GLU A 78 11.96 16.35 6.89
C GLU A 78 10.45 16.63 6.91
N SER A 79 9.87 16.91 5.74
CA SER A 79 8.43 17.13 5.61
C SER A 79 7.61 15.85 5.40
N GLN A 80 8.27 14.68 5.36
CA GLN A 80 7.69 13.39 5.00
C GLN A 80 6.79 13.48 3.76
N SER A 81 7.33 14.07 2.69
CA SER A 81 6.60 14.31 1.44
C SER A 81 7.33 13.74 0.22
N VAL A 82 6.55 13.46 -0.82
CA VAL A 82 7.04 13.05 -2.13
C VAL A 82 6.43 13.95 -3.19
N ARG A 83 7.28 14.49 -4.07
CA ARG A 83 6.87 15.20 -5.28
C ARG A 83 7.19 14.37 -6.51
N VAL A 84 6.21 14.25 -7.40
CA VAL A 84 6.32 13.60 -8.71
C VAL A 84 6.15 14.67 -9.77
N VAL A 85 7.18 14.90 -10.58
CA VAL A 85 7.16 15.85 -11.69
C VAL A 85 6.81 15.11 -12.96
N LEU A 86 5.85 15.65 -13.72
CA LEU A 86 5.35 15.06 -14.96
C LEU A 86 5.85 15.84 -16.18
N ASP A 87 5.92 15.16 -17.32
CA ASP A 87 6.34 15.74 -18.61
C ASP A 87 5.39 16.82 -19.16
N ASN A 88 4.14 16.85 -18.68
CA ASN A 88 3.15 17.90 -18.96
C ASN A 88 3.36 19.20 -18.14
N GLY A 89 4.42 19.26 -17.32
CA GLY A 89 4.76 20.41 -16.47
C GLY A 89 4.04 20.46 -15.13
N VAL A 90 3.17 19.50 -14.83
CA VAL A 90 2.48 19.39 -13.53
C VAL A 90 3.38 18.69 -12.52
N THR A 91 3.41 19.20 -11.29
CA THR A 91 3.98 18.50 -10.15
C THR A 91 2.87 18.06 -9.21
N ARG A 92 2.87 16.78 -8.83
CA ARG A 92 1.94 16.22 -7.85
C ARG A 92 2.68 15.91 -6.56
N THR A 93 2.11 16.36 -5.45
CA THR A 93 2.69 16.20 -4.11
C THR A 93 1.81 15.29 -3.28
N ALA A 94 2.43 14.44 -2.47
CA ALA A 94 1.78 13.76 -1.36
C ALA A 94 2.63 13.88 -0.09
N ARG A 95 2.00 13.87 1.08
CA ARG A 95 2.69 13.92 2.37
C ARG A 95 2.02 13.04 3.41
N ILE A 96 2.76 12.67 4.45
CA ILE A 96 2.19 12.05 5.64
C ILE A 96 1.32 13.05 6.42
N CYS A 97 0.09 12.64 6.73
CA CYS A 97 -0.90 13.38 7.48
C CYS A 97 -1.18 12.66 8.81
N GLY A 98 -0.23 12.71 9.75
CA GLY A 98 -0.39 12.06 11.05
C GLY A 98 -0.76 10.58 10.93
N SER A 99 -1.76 10.14 11.71
CA SER A 99 -2.28 8.76 11.64
C SER A 99 -3.23 8.51 10.46
N GLN A 100 -3.51 9.52 9.62
CA GLN A 100 -4.32 9.37 8.40
C GLN A 100 -3.47 8.95 7.18
N GLY A 101 -2.17 8.71 7.37
CA GLY A 101 -1.27 8.17 6.35
C GLY A 101 -0.91 9.17 5.25
N ALA A 102 -0.44 8.67 4.11
CA ALA A 102 -0.07 9.53 2.98
C ALA A 102 -1.30 10.02 2.21
N VAL A 103 -1.35 11.32 1.95
CA VAL A 103 -2.45 11.96 1.20
C VAL A 103 -1.89 12.79 0.06
N ALA A 104 -2.47 12.65 -1.13
CA ALA A 104 -2.17 13.52 -2.26
C ALA A 104 -2.76 14.90 -2.01
N ILE A 105 -1.92 15.94 -2.14
CA ILE A 105 -2.36 17.32 -2.03
C ILE A 105 -3.21 17.66 -3.28
N PRO A 106 -4.36 18.33 -3.11
CA PRO A 106 -5.14 18.83 -4.24
C PRO A 106 -4.26 19.66 -5.18
N LEU A 107 -4.55 19.58 -6.48
CA LEU A 107 -3.81 20.37 -7.45
C LEU A 107 -3.98 21.86 -7.11
N GLU A 108 -2.90 22.64 -7.21
CA GLU A 108 -2.86 24.08 -6.89
C GLU A 108 -3.12 24.44 -5.43
N ALA A 109 -3.24 23.45 -4.53
CA ALA A 109 -3.30 23.69 -3.09
C ALA A 109 -1.92 23.48 -2.44
N ASP A 110 -1.69 24.20 -1.35
CA ASP A 110 -0.49 24.01 -0.53
C ASP A 110 -0.66 22.88 0.51
N ASP A 111 -1.90 22.54 0.86
CA ASP A 111 -2.19 21.53 1.87
C ASP A 111 -3.54 20.81 1.67
N VAL A 112 -3.81 19.80 2.50
CA VAL A 112 -5.08 19.08 2.57
C VAL A 112 -6.19 19.93 3.20
N SER A 113 -7.45 19.67 2.82
CA SER A 113 -8.62 20.42 3.29
C SER A 113 -9.13 20.01 4.68
N PHE A 114 -8.29 19.38 5.50
CA PHE A 114 -8.63 18.93 6.85
C PHE A 114 -7.42 19.12 7.78
N THR A 115 -7.63 19.10 9.10
CA THR A 115 -6.52 19.13 10.07
C THR A 115 -6.02 17.72 10.31
N PRO A 116 -4.75 17.39 9.99
CA PRO A 116 -4.18 16.10 10.33
C PRO A 116 -4.22 15.85 11.84
N SER A 117 -4.42 14.59 12.23
CA SER A 117 -4.55 14.18 13.62
C SER A 117 -3.73 12.93 13.90
N ILE A 118 -3.18 12.87 15.10
CA ILE A 118 -2.64 11.63 15.67
C ILE A 118 -3.77 10.88 16.34
N VAL A 119 -3.87 9.59 16.05
CA VAL A 119 -4.77 8.66 16.72
C VAL A 119 -3.92 7.77 17.61
N ASP A 120 -4.00 8.02 18.91
CA ASP A 120 -3.33 7.19 19.90
C ASP A 120 -4.06 5.86 20.07
N SER A 121 -3.30 4.77 20.11
CA SER A 121 -3.85 3.45 20.39
C SER A 121 -4.37 3.39 21.84
N SER A 122 -5.56 2.83 22.02
CA SER A 122 -6.09 2.48 23.35
C SER A 122 -5.66 1.08 23.82
N LEU A 123 -4.91 0.35 22.98
CA LEU A 123 -4.39 -0.97 23.31
C LEU A 123 -3.21 -0.86 24.28
N PRO A 124 -3.00 -1.86 25.16
CA PRO A 124 -1.76 -2.00 25.91
C PRO A 124 -0.51 -2.07 24.99
N PRO A 125 0.70 -1.84 25.53
CA PRO A 125 1.94 -2.05 24.78
C PRO A 125 1.99 -3.43 24.11
N ALA A 126 2.39 -3.48 22.83
CA ALA A 126 2.36 -4.71 22.03
C ALA A 126 3.25 -5.81 22.63
N ASP A 127 4.40 -5.42 23.20
CA ASP A 127 5.34 -6.30 23.92
C ASP A 127 4.79 -6.91 25.22
N THR A 128 3.61 -6.50 25.66
CA THR A 128 2.92 -7.07 26.82
C THR A 128 1.70 -7.93 26.46
N GLN A 129 1.33 -7.98 25.18
CA GLN A 129 0.13 -8.66 24.73
C GLN A 129 0.46 -9.94 23.95
N PRO A 130 -0.29 -11.04 24.16
CA PRO A 130 -0.12 -12.26 23.40
C PRO A 130 -0.49 -12.06 21.93
N TRP A 131 0.24 -12.72 21.04
CA TRP A 131 -0.14 -12.87 19.64
C TRP A 131 -1.56 -13.47 19.54
N PRO A 132 -2.42 -12.99 18.61
CA PRO A 132 -2.14 -12.05 17.51
C PRO A 132 -2.34 -10.57 17.86
N MET A 133 -2.64 -10.22 19.11
CA MET A 133 -2.92 -8.84 19.51
C MET A 133 -1.65 -8.06 19.90
N GLY A 134 -0.53 -8.76 20.10
CA GLY A 134 0.78 -8.16 20.35
C GLY A 134 1.92 -9.13 20.04
N ASP A 135 3.08 -8.81 20.59
CA ASP A 135 4.37 -9.38 20.20
C ASP A 135 4.81 -10.53 21.12
N VAL A 136 4.02 -10.88 22.14
CA VAL A 136 4.32 -12.01 23.02
C VAL A 136 3.90 -13.31 22.33
N VAL A 137 4.88 -14.09 21.90
CA VAL A 137 4.68 -15.35 21.20
C VAL A 137 5.04 -16.52 22.13
N ASP A 138 4.10 -17.44 22.32
CA ASP A 138 4.36 -18.70 23.02
C ASP A 138 5.17 -19.66 22.15
N GLY A 139 6.03 -20.46 22.77
CA GLY A 139 6.78 -21.52 22.08
C GLY A 139 5.83 -22.52 21.39
N TYR A 140 6.12 -22.85 20.14
CA TYR A 140 5.33 -23.84 19.41
C TYR A 140 5.60 -25.26 19.90
N HIS A 141 4.55 -25.95 20.37
CA HIS A 141 4.62 -27.32 20.90
C HIS A 141 3.78 -28.34 20.11
N GLY A 142 3.36 -27.99 18.90
CA GLY A 142 2.55 -28.87 18.05
C GLY A 142 3.37 -29.89 17.24
N PRO A 143 2.70 -30.70 16.40
CA PRO A 143 3.31 -31.87 15.75
C PRO A 143 4.17 -31.54 14.50
N LEU A 144 4.40 -30.27 14.18
CA LEU A 144 5.12 -29.89 12.96
C LEU A 144 6.63 -30.02 13.17
N ASP A 145 7.32 -30.64 12.21
CA ASP A 145 8.77 -30.71 12.16
C ASP A 145 9.36 -29.31 11.94
N GLN A 146 10.03 -28.78 12.97
CA GLN A 146 10.59 -27.43 12.96
C GLN A 146 11.71 -27.26 11.93
N ASN A 147 12.46 -28.32 11.62
CA ASN A 147 13.51 -28.25 10.60
C ASN A 147 12.89 -28.16 9.20
N ALA A 148 11.81 -28.92 8.96
CA ALA A 148 11.08 -28.84 7.69
C ALA A 148 10.43 -27.46 7.50
N VAL A 149 9.86 -26.88 8.57
CA VAL A 149 9.32 -25.51 8.55
C VAL A 149 10.42 -24.50 8.25
N ALA A 150 11.57 -24.57 8.94
CA ALA A 150 12.68 -23.66 8.68
C ALA A 150 13.16 -23.73 7.22
N ASN A 151 13.32 -24.94 6.67
CA ASN A 151 13.67 -25.11 5.25
C ASN A 151 12.62 -24.52 4.30
N ALA A 152 11.33 -24.64 4.61
CA ALA A 152 10.26 -24.03 3.80
C ALA A 152 10.30 -22.49 3.88
N VAL A 153 10.62 -21.94 5.05
CA VAL A 153 10.84 -20.50 5.21
C VAL A 153 12.05 -20.05 4.42
N ASP A 154 13.15 -20.80 4.42
CA ASP A 154 14.34 -20.47 3.62
C ASP A 154 14.03 -20.47 2.12
N LEU A 155 13.36 -21.50 1.62
CA LEU A 155 12.93 -21.57 0.21
C LEU A 155 12.03 -20.38 -0.19
N ALA A 156 11.17 -19.92 0.71
CA ALA A 156 10.32 -18.77 0.43
C ALA A 156 11.13 -17.47 0.27
N PHE A 157 12.34 -17.40 0.79
CA PHE A 157 13.23 -16.23 0.71
C PHE A 157 14.48 -16.48 -0.16
N ASP A 158 14.51 -17.57 -0.92
CA ASP A 158 15.57 -17.83 -1.89
C ASP A 158 15.65 -16.71 -2.95
N GLU A 159 16.81 -16.65 -3.61
CA GLU A 159 17.08 -15.66 -4.65
C GLU A 159 16.00 -15.68 -5.74
N GLY A 160 15.34 -14.54 -5.95
CA GLY A 160 14.28 -14.38 -6.96
C GLY A 160 12.85 -14.69 -6.47
N SER A 161 12.65 -15.12 -5.21
CA SER A 161 11.31 -15.44 -4.68
C SER A 161 10.40 -14.22 -4.49
N MET A 162 10.96 -13.00 -4.44
CA MET A 162 10.23 -11.72 -4.26
C MET A 162 9.29 -11.70 -3.04
N THR A 163 9.59 -12.49 -2.01
CA THR A 163 8.82 -12.56 -0.76
C THR A 163 9.25 -11.43 0.18
N SER A 164 8.30 -10.57 0.56
CA SER A 164 8.53 -9.51 1.57
C SER A 164 8.13 -9.91 2.99
N ALA A 165 7.37 -10.99 3.15
CA ALA A 165 6.96 -11.51 4.44
C ALA A 165 6.38 -12.94 4.29
N LEU A 166 6.64 -13.79 5.27
CA LEU A 166 5.99 -15.08 5.45
C LEU A 166 5.63 -15.26 6.93
N VAL A 167 4.39 -15.68 7.19
CA VAL A 167 3.93 -16.06 8.52
C VAL A 167 3.31 -17.46 8.42
N VAL A 168 3.84 -18.40 9.20
CA VAL A 168 3.37 -19.79 9.26
C VAL A 168 2.61 -19.99 10.57
N THR A 169 1.34 -20.35 10.48
CA THR A 169 0.49 -20.62 11.64
C THR A 169 -0.05 -22.06 11.62
N HIS A 170 -0.23 -22.65 12.79
CA HIS A 170 -0.87 -23.95 12.93
C HIS A 170 -1.75 -23.97 14.18
N ARG A 171 -3.06 -24.18 13.97
CA ARG A 171 -4.08 -24.27 15.04
C ARG A 171 -4.04 -23.09 16.03
N GLY A 172 -3.84 -21.89 15.51
CA GLY A 172 -3.80 -20.66 16.32
C GLY A 172 -2.46 -20.39 17.00
N SER A 173 -1.42 -21.19 16.75
CA SER A 173 -0.06 -20.89 17.16
C SER A 173 0.75 -20.32 15.99
N LEU A 174 1.56 -19.30 16.25
CA LEU A 174 2.62 -18.87 15.36
C LEU A 174 3.75 -19.91 15.41
N VAL A 175 4.18 -20.40 14.24
CA VAL A 175 5.19 -21.46 14.11
C VAL A 175 6.51 -20.90 13.62
N ALA A 176 6.46 -20.00 12.63
CA ALA A 176 7.62 -19.30 12.11
C ALA A 176 7.17 -18.01 11.41
N GLU A 177 8.05 -17.02 11.38
CA GLU A 177 7.87 -15.81 10.59
C GLU A 177 9.21 -15.30 10.08
N ARG A 178 9.18 -14.59 8.95
CA ARG A 178 10.30 -13.84 8.39
C ARG A 178 9.73 -12.70 7.56
N TYR A 179 10.41 -11.56 7.57
CA TYR A 179 10.09 -10.35 6.81
C TYR A 179 11.31 -9.96 5.99
#